data_AF-A0A2E0K5D3-F1
#
_entry.id   AF-A0A2E0K5D3-F1
#
_cell.length_a   1.000
_cell.length_b   1.000
_cell.length_c   1.000
_cell.angle_alpha   90.00
_cell.angle_beta   90.00
_cell.angle_gamma   90.00
#
_symmetry.space_group_name_H-M   'P 1'
#
loop_
_entity.id
_entity.type
_entity.pdbx_description
1 polymer ?
#
loop_
_entity_poly.entity_id
_entity_poly.type
_entity_poly.pdbx_seq_one_letter_code
_entity_poly.pdbx_strand_id
1 'polypeptide(L)' 'MKAILVAGGHGSRLYPFTRYTHKTLLPLHRRPVIDYALATIRRSGITDITIIGNRFIGQIAQHVGTGLPGENIH' A
#
# COMPACT_ATOMS: atom_id res chain seq x y z
N MET A 1 -7.87 10.00 -14.62
CA MET A 1 -7.71 10.53 -13.25
C MET A 1 -6.56 9.81 -12.57
N LYS A 2 -5.90 10.43 -11.58
CA LYS A 2 -4.82 9.81 -10.80
C LYS A 2 -5.23 9.68 -9.34
N ALA A 3 -4.69 8.69 -8.64
CA ALA A 3 -4.86 8.52 -7.20
C ALA A 3 -3.52 8.66 -6.47
N ILE A 4 -3.54 9.27 -5.29
CA ILE A 4 -2.41 9.28 -4.37
C ILE A 4 -2.82 8.50 -3.12
N LEU A 5 -2.09 7.42 -2.82
CA LEU A 5 -2.28 6.60 -1.64
C LEU A 5 -1.18 6.92 -0.61
N VAL A 6 -1.54 7.64 0.45
CA VAL A 6 -0.60 8.00 1.52
C VAL A 6 -0.47 6.84 2.53
N ALA A 7 0.45 5.92 2.25
CA ALA A 7 0.82 4.79 3.09
C ALA A 7 2.05 5.11 3.95
N GLY A 8 2.05 6.22 4.70
CA GLY A 8 3.18 6.66 5.53
C GLY A 8 3.03 6.43 7.04
N GLY A 9 3.90 7.08 7.84
CA GLY A 9 3.83 7.11 9.31
C GLY A 9 4.46 5.92 10.03
N HIS A 10 4.86 6.12 11.29
CA HIS A 10 5.70 5.16 12.05
C HIS A 10 4.94 3.94 12.60
N GLY A 11 3.61 4.00 12.71
CA GLY A 11 2.83 2.89 13.27
C GLY A 11 3.16 2.55 14.72
N SER A 12 3.61 3.54 15.52
CA SER A 12 4.10 3.34 16.90
C SER A 12 3.08 2.69 17.83
N ARG A 13 1.78 2.96 17.66
CA ARG A 13 0.69 2.34 18.42
C ARG A 13 0.53 0.83 18.17
N LEU A 14 1.12 0.31 17.09
CA LEU A 14 1.08 -1.10 16.71
C LEU A 14 2.43 -1.81 16.99
N TYR A 15 3.32 -1.19 17.75
CA TYR A 15 4.54 -1.85 18.21
C TYR A 15 4.18 -3.08 19.07
N PRO A 16 4.84 -4.25 18.91
CA PRO A 16 6.08 -4.49 18.15
C PRO A 16 5.90 -4.88 16.67
N PHE A 17 4.67 -5.03 16.17
CA PHE A 17 4.40 -5.51 14.82
C PHE A 17 4.95 -4.59 13.72
N THR A 18 5.10 -3.30 14.01
CA THR A 18 5.64 -2.28 13.10
C THR A 18 7.15 -2.07 13.24
N ARG A 19 7.86 -2.93 13.99
CA ARG A 19 9.32 -2.83 14.14
C ARG A 19 10.06 -3.11 12.84
N TYR A 20 9.62 -4.13 12.10
CA TYR A 20 10.27 -4.62 10.87
C TYR A 20 9.35 -4.64 9.65
N THR A 21 8.07 -4.32 9.83
CA THR A 21 7.05 -4.37 8.78
C THR A 21 6.32 -3.04 8.68
N HIS A 22 6.04 -2.60 7.46
CA HIS A 22 5.19 -1.44 7.22
C HIS A 22 3.76 -1.68 7.73
N LYS A 23 3.16 -0.70 8.42
CA LYS A 23 1.84 -0.84 9.07
C LYS A 23 0.72 -1.29 8.11
N THR A 24 0.79 -0.89 6.84
CA THR A 24 -0.22 -1.23 5.82
C THR A 24 -0.03 -2.63 5.23
N LEU A 25 1.11 -3.27 5.51
CA LEU A 25 1.39 -4.64 5.12
C LEU A 25 0.98 -5.65 6.20
N LEU A 26 0.54 -5.17 7.37
CA LEU A 26 -0.03 -6.05 8.39
C LEU A 26 -1.29 -6.74 7.84
N PRO A 27 -1.48 -8.03 8.14
CA PRO A 27 -2.61 -8.79 7.62
C PRO A 27 -3.92 -8.29 8.24
N LEU A 28 -4.92 -8.06 7.39
CA LEU A 28 -6.30 -7.90 7.77
C LEU A 28 -7.11 -9.00 7.11
N HIS A 29 -7.50 -9.99 7.91
CA HIS A 29 -8.03 -11.27 7.42
C HIS A 29 -6.99 -11.95 6.50
N ARG A 30 -7.33 -12.21 5.23
CA ARG A 30 -6.49 -12.94 4.27
C ARG A 30 -5.60 -12.07 3.39
N ARG A 31 -5.62 -10.74 3.57
CA ARG A 31 -4.90 -9.78 2.72
C ARG A 31 -4.31 -8.64 3.54
N PRO A 32 -3.21 -8.02 3.12
CA PRO A 32 -2.68 -6.84 3.79
C PRO A 32 -3.63 -5.65 3.71
N VAL A 33 -3.58 -4.74 4.69
CA VAL A 33 -4.44 -3.54 4.73
C VAL A 33 -4.37 -2.71 3.43
N ILE A 34 -3.19 -2.58 2.81
CA ILE A 34 -3.00 -1.80 1.58
C ILE A 34 -3.85 -2.31 0.41
N ASP A 35 -4.14 -3.61 0.36
CA ASP A 35 -4.91 -4.21 -0.73
C ASP A 35 -6.36 -3.72 -0.76
N TYR A 36 -6.93 -3.40 0.40
CA TYR A 36 -8.31 -2.88 0.49
C TYR A 36 -8.40 -1.45 -0.07
N ALA A 37 -7.35 -0.64 0.16
CA ALA A 37 -7.24 0.70 -0.40
C ALA A 37 -7.07 0.66 -1.92
N LEU A 38 -6.14 -0.18 -2.41
CA LEU A 38 -5.93 -0.38 -3.85
C LEU A 38 -7.20 -0.92 -4.53
N ALA A 39 -7.91 -1.87 -3.91
CA ALA A 39 -9.18 -2.38 -4.45
C ALA A 39 -10.24 -1.28 -4.58
N THR A 40 -10.28 -0.33 -3.64
CA THR A 40 -11.20 0.81 -3.71
C THR A 40 -10.84 1.75 -4.87
N ILE A 41 -9.56 2.07 -5.04
CA ILE A 41 -9.06 2.89 -6.15
C ILE A 41 -9.38 2.22 -7.49
N ARG A 42 -9.08 0.91 -7.62
CA ARG A 42 -9.38 0.10 -8.81
C ARG A 42 -10.87 0.09 -9.16
N ARG A 43 -11.75 -0.09 -8.17
CA ARG A 43 -13.21 -0.05 -8.38
C ARG A 43 -13.70 1.30 -8.88
N SER A 44 -12.98 2.39 -8.64
CA SER A 44 -13.29 3.70 -9.21
C SER A 44 -12.77 3.91 -10.64
N GLY A 45 -12.10 2.90 -11.23
CA GLY A 45 -11.55 2.97 -12.58
C GLY A 45 -10.25 3.76 -12.70
N ILE A 46 -9.56 4.04 -11.58
CA ILE A 46 -8.28 4.74 -11.58
C ILE A 46 -7.14 3.73 -11.73
N THR A 47 -6.31 3.93 -12.77
CA THR A 47 -5.18 3.05 -13.09
C THR A 47 -3.81 3.70 -12.88
N ASP A 48 -3.75 5.02 -12.72
CA ASP A 48 -2.52 5.77 -12.43
C ASP A 48 -2.49 6.10 -10.93
N ILE A 49 -1.61 5.42 -10.19
CA ILE A 49 -1.60 5.38 -8.73
C ILE A 49 -0.19 5.72 -8.23
N THR A 50 -0.06 6.73 -7.38
CA THR A 50 1.19 7.03 -6.66
C THR A 50 1.06 6.60 -5.21
N ILE A 51 2.02 5.82 -4.70
CA ILE A 51 2.03 5.36 -3.30
C ILE A 51 3.14 6.08 -2.53
N ILE A 52 2.75 6.91 -1.56
CA ILE A 52 3.71 7.64 -0.71
C ILE A 52 3.91 6.85 0.58
N GLY A 53 5.14 6.41 0.82
CA GLY A 53 5.53 5.58 1.97
C GLY A 53 6.46 6.28 2.97
N ASN A 54 6.89 5.52 3.97
CA ASN A 54 8.01 5.88 4.84
C ASN A 54 9.28 5.10 4.43
N ARG A 55 10.27 4.97 5.32
CA ARG A 55 11.50 4.18 5.10
C ARG A 55 11.28 2.73 4.62
N PHE A 56 10.11 2.14 4.87
CA PHE A 56 9.76 0.79 4.43
C PHE A 56 9.00 0.77 3.08
N ILE A 57 9.05 1.85 2.28
CA ILE A 57 8.41 1.90 0.95
C ILE A 57 8.86 0.73 0.07
N GLY A 58 10.09 0.25 0.19
CA GLY A 58 10.58 -0.92 -0.53
C GLY A 58 9.77 -2.19 -0.26
N GLN A 59 9.22 -2.37 0.95
CA GLN A 59 8.35 -3.51 1.26
C GLN A 59 7.00 -3.38 0.56
N ILE A 60 6.48 -2.15 0.45
CA ILE A 60 5.26 -1.89 -0.32
C ILE A 60 5.52 -2.16 -1.79
N ALA A 61 6.61 -1.65 -2.35
CA ALA A 61 7.00 -1.87 -3.73
C ALA A 61 7.14 -3.37 -4.05
N GLN A 62 7.77 -4.14 -3.16
CA GLN A 62 7.88 -5.59 -3.30
C GLN A 62 6.51 -6.30 -3.27
N HIS A 63 5.58 -5.84 -2.42
CA HIS A 63 4.24 -6.42 -2.31
C HIS A 63 3.35 -6.09 -3.52
N VAL A 64 3.37 -4.85 -4.00
CA VAL A 64 2.53 -4.42 -5.14
C VAL A 64 3.12 -4.81 -6.50
N GLY A 65 4.44 -5.01 -6.56
CA GLY A 65 5.16 -5.33 -7.80
C GLY A 65 4.95 -4.24 -8.86
N THR A 66 4.70 -4.67 -10.10
CA THR A 66 4.40 -3.78 -11.23
C THR A 66 2.92 -3.36 -11.31
N GLY A 67 2.09 -3.71 -10.32
CA GLY A 67 0.64 -3.53 -10.40
C GLY A 67 -0.07 -4.59 -11.27
N LEU A 68 -1.36 -4.38 -11.52
CA LEU A 68 -2.14 -5.22 -12.44
C LEU A 68 -1.99 -4.76 -13.90
N PRO A 69 -2.34 -5.60 -14.89
CA PRO A 69 -2.31 -5.20 -16.30
C PRO A 69 -3.09 -3.89 -16.55
N GLY A 70 -2.43 -2.91 -17.15
CA GLY A 70 -3.01 -1.59 -17.42
C GLY A 70 -2.90 -0.59 -16.26
N GLU A 71 -2.32 -0.97 -15.13
CA GLU A 71 -2.00 -0.07 -14.03
C GLU A 71 -0.58 0.51 -14.16
N ASN A 72 -0.44 1.78 -13.78
CA ASN A 72 0.84 2.43 -13.57
C ASN A 72 0.95 2.76 -12.08
N ILE A 73 1.84 2.08 -11.37
CA ILE A 73 2.13 2.33 -9.96
C ILE A 73 3.48 3.06 -9.85
N HIS A 74 3.45 4.21 -9.20
CA HIS A 74 4.59 5.08 -8.93
C HIS A 74 4.95 5.10 -7.44
#